data_AF-A0A2E8GUN9-F1
#
_entry.id   AF-A0A2E8GUN9-F1
#
_cell.length_a   1.000
_cell.length_b   1.000
_cell.length_c   1.000
_cell.angle_alpha   90.00
_cell.angle_beta   90.00
_cell.angle_gamma   90.00
#
_symmetry.space_group_name_H-M   'P 1'
#
loop_
_entity.id
_entity.type
_entity.pdbx_description
1 polymer ?
#
loop_
_entity_poly.entity_id
_entity_poly.type
_entity_poly.pdbx_seq_one_letter_code
_entity_poly.pdbx_strand_id
1 'polypeptide(L)'
;MKSYRQLSSFDEWLPEEKDQFSVNVIKGLIMDGVRKANSGHTGGPLSSSDFAYLLFSDFLTQDPDNPDWIDRDRFVLSIGHESMLLYTLLHLSGRLTIDDLKKFRQLHSKTPGHPEVDNPGVEATTGPLGQGVGMAVGMALAEVFLGKLFSNELFNPIDHFTYVLAGDGDLQEPVALGAAALAGHWRLSKLIMFYDSNQVQISGETSRSDSTDTAAVFEGLGWHVQIIDGHDHSTVRSAIQKAQVIDRPSIIIGNTIMAKGTASMEGSPGTHGSPLPHDEIASTKKGLGLPEETFFSPKEVQDHFQHRFTHLKTKVQEWNESLSSVQNNKDFAQLWTQVMEGNLPELDFPEFDDGVSLATRKAFGITLEKFAEHLPNILGGSADLEPSNCTGGFAKIVGDFQHNNPAGRNLTFGVREFPMSTILNGIALHGGIIP
;
A
#
# COMPACT_ATOMS: atom_id res chain seq x y z
N MET A 1 33.11 -4.93 1.17
CA MET A 1 31.94 -4.10 0.84
C MET A 1 32.34 -3.14 -0.27
N LYS A 2 31.52 -3.03 -1.33
CA LYS A 2 31.72 -2.03 -2.37
C LYS A 2 31.49 -0.62 -1.81
N SER A 3 32.06 0.39 -2.46
CA SER A 3 31.95 1.78 -1.99
C SER A 3 31.79 2.76 -3.14
N TYR A 4 31.37 3.99 -2.80
CA TYR A 4 31.21 5.09 -3.74
C TYR A 4 32.46 5.38 -4.59
N ARG A 5 33.66 5.01 -4.10
CA ARG A 5 34.93 5.19 -4.81
C ARG A 5 35.10 4.25 -6.01
N GLN A 6 34.25 3.24 -6.13
CA GLN A 6 34.31 2.20 -7.14
C GLN A 6 33.13 2.26 -8.13
N LEU A 7 32.34 3.34 -8.12
CA LEU A 7 31.14 3.48 -8.96
C LEU A 7 31.44 3.41 -10.46
N SER A 8 32.64 3.79 -10.89
CA SER A 8 33.05 3.67 -12.29
C SER A 8 33.04 2.22 -12.81
N SER A 9 33.03 1.22 -11.93
CA SER A 9 32.88 -0.20 -12.28
C SER A 9 31.58 -0.82 -11.76
N PHE A 10 30.57 0.00 -11.43
CA PHE A 10 29.31 -0.47 -10.85
C PHE A 10 28.66 -1.57 -11.70
N ASP A 11 28.66 -1.44 -13.03
CA ASP A 11 28.09 -2.43 -13.94
C ASP A 11 28.73 -3.84 -13.82
N GLU A 12 29.99 -3.92 -13.39
CA GLU A 12 30.74 -5.15 -13.19
C GLU A 12 30.52 -5.79 -11.81
N TRP A 13 29.80 -5.12 -10.90
CA TRP A 13 29.52 -5.66 -9.57
C TRP A 13 28.50 -6.80 -9.67
N LEU A 14 28.56 -7.71 -8.70
CA LEU A 14 27.56 -8.77 -8.59
C LEU A 14 26.18 -8.16 -8.27
N PRO A 15 25.06 -8.76 -8.73
CA PRO A 15 23.72 -8.24 -8.47
C PRO A 15 23.45 -7.93 -6.99
N GLU A 16 23.83 -8.83 -6.09
CA GLU A 16 23.71 -8.66 -4.64
C GLU A 16 24.55 -7.49 -4.09
N GLU A 17 25.70 -7.19 -4.71
CA GLU A 17 26.53 -6.04 -4.33
C GLU A 17 25.89 -4.73 -4.79
N LYS A 18 25.26 -4.72 -5.97
CA LYS A 18 24.48 -3.58 -6.49
C LYS A 18 23.26 -3.30 -5.62
N ASP A 19 22.54 -4.35 -5.24
CA ASP A 19 21.38 -4.26 -4.35
C ASP A 19 21.77 -3.72 -2.98
N GLN A 20 22.77 -4.32 -2.35
CA GLN A 20 23.23 -3.88 -1.04
C GLN A 20 23.71 -2.42 -1.05
N PHE A 21 24.42 -1.99 -2.10
CA PHE A 21 24.87 -0.61 -2.22
C PHE A 21 23.70 0.35 -2.49
N SER A 22 22.69 -0.06 -3.26
CA SER A 22 21.48 0.73 -3.50
C SER A 22 20.69 0.95 -2.20
N VAL A 23 20.52 -0.11 -1.39
CA VAL A 23 19.95 -0.01 -0.05
C VAL A 23 20.77 0.94 0.83
N ASN A 24 22.10 0.87 0.77
CA ASN A 24 22.95 1.78 1.52
C ASN A 24 22.73 3.24 1.11
N VAL A 25 22.61 3.53 -0.18
CA VAL A 25 22.28 4.87 -0.68
C VAL A 25 20.92 5.34 -0.15
N ILE A 26 19.90 4.47 -0.15
CA ILE A 26 18.58 4.77 0.44
C ILE A 26 18.72 5.16 1.91
N LYS A 27 19.47 4.36 2.71
CA LYS A 27 19.75 4.65 4.12
C LYS A 27 20.46 6.00 4.30
N GLY A 28 21.41 6.32 3.42
CA GLY A 28 22.08 7.63 3.38
C GLY A 28 21.11 8.80 3.17
N LEU A 29 20.23 8.68 2.18
CA LEU A 29 19.21 9.69 1.85
C LEU A 29 18.21 9.90 3.00
N ILE A 30 17.80 8.82 3.65
CA ILE A 30 16.93 8.87 4.85
C ILE A 30 17.61 9.66 5.97
N MET A 31 18.84 9.29 6.33
CA MET A 31 19.59 9.97 7.39
C MET A 31 19.75 11.47 7.10
N ASP A 32 20.08 11.82 5.86
CA ASP A 32 20.29 13.21 5.44
C ASP A 32 18.99 14.01 5.44
N GLY A 33 17.89 13.45 4.93
CA GLY A 33 16.57 14.09 4.92
C GLY A 33 16.07 14.40 6.32
N VAL A 34 16.07 13.39 7.20
CA VAL A 34 15.62 13.52 8.60
C VAL A 34 16.50 14.50 9.38
N ARG A 35 17.83 14.43 9.21
CA ARG A 35 18.76 15.35 9.87
C ARG A 35 18.62 16.78 9.35
N LYS A 36 18.45 16.99 8.05
CA LYS A 36 18.24 18.32 7.47
C LYS A 36 16.96 18.97 7.97
N ALA A 37 15.88 18.21 8.08
CA ALA A 37 14.63 18.67 8.68
C ALA A 37 14.75 18.88 10.21
N ASN A 38 15.78 18.29 10.84
CA ASN A 38 15.94 18.14 12.28
C ASN A 38 14.65 17.58 12.94
N SER A 39 13.96 16.71 12.21
CA SER A 39 12.65 16.15 12.54
C SER A 39 12.40 14.92 11.69
N GLY A 40 11.84 13.86 12.29
CA GLY A 40 11.47 12.64 11.58
C GLY A 40 11.95 11.38 12.29
N HIS A 41 11.71 10.26 11.62
CA HIS A 41 11.99 8.90 12.11
C HIS A 41 13.14 8.35 11.27
N THR A 42 14.19 7.83 11.90
CA THR A 42 15.32 7.25 11.17
C THR A 42 15.34 5.74 11.29
N GLY A 43 15.14 5.19 12.50
CA GLY A 43 15.36 3.78 12.76
C GLY A 43 14.49 2.83 11.93
N GLY A 44 13.16 3.01 11.96
CA GLY A 44 12.20 2.20 11.19
C GLY A 44 12.46 2.25 9.67
N PRO A 45 12.60 3.44 9.06
CA PRO A 45 12.99 3.52 7.65
C PRO A 45 14.23 2.69 7.27
N LEU A 46 15.22 2.53 8.15
CA LEU A 46 16.39 1.70 7.86
C LEU A 46 16.13 0.20 8.03
N SER A 47 15.24 -0.22 8.95
CA SER A 47 14.85 -1.64 9.09
C SER A 47 14.08 -2.11 7.87
N SER A 48 13.12 -1.32 7.41
CA SER A 48 12.25 -1.63 6.27
C SER A 48 12.90 -1.46 4.89
N SER A 49 14.11 -0.87 4.81
CA SER A 49 14.74 -0.49 3.54
C SER A 49 14.98 -1.67 2.59
N ASP A 50 15.39 -2.84 3.10
CA ASP A 50 15.70 -4.00 2.27
C ASP A 50 14.43 -4.54 1.57
N PHE A 51 13.34 -4.74 2.31
CA PHE A 51 12.06 -5.14 1.74
C PHE A 51 11.53 -4.13 0.73
N ALA A 52 11.48 -2.86 1.11
CA ALA A 52 10.84 -1.83 0.29
C ALA A 52 11.62 -1.57 -1.01
N TYR A 53 12.96 -1.63 -0.95
CA TYR A 53 13.82 -1.59 -2.13
C TYR A 53 13.48 -2.74 -3.09
N LEU A 54 13.51 -3.98 -2.61
CA LEU A 54 13.27 -5.17 -3.44
C LEU A 54 11.86 -5.18 -4.02
N LEU A 55 10.85 -4.79 -3.23
CA LEU A 55 9.48 -4.67 -3.70
C LEU A 55 9.41 -3.71 -4.89
N PHE A 56 9.93 -2.48 -4.75
CA PHE A 56 9.84 -1.46 -5.78
C PHE A 56 10.68 -1.79 -7.02
N SER A 57 11.90 -2.31 -6.83
CA SER A 57 12.79 -2.59 -7.94
C SER A 57 12.33 -3.83 -8.71
N ASP A 58 11.97 -4.92 -8.03
CA ASP A 58 11.86 -6.25 -8.65
C ASP A 58 10.42 -6.72 -8.89
N PHE A 59 9.44 -6.22 -8.12
CA PHE A 59 8.08 -6.75 -8.14
C PHE A 59 7.00 -5.74 -8.53
N LEU A 60 7.02 -4.53 -7.97
CA LEU A 60 5.97 -3.53 -8.14
C LEU A 60 5.75 -3.22 -9.62
N THR A 61 4.54 -3.49 -10.10
CA THR A 61 4.06 -3.10 -11.42
C THR A 61 3.57 -1.65 -11.35
N GLN A 62 4.12 -0.77 -12.17
CA GLN A 62 3.69 0.62 -12.26
C GLN A 62 3.92 1.13 -13.67
N ASP A 63 3.28 2.24 -14.02
CA ASP A 63 3.65 3.02 -15.21
C ASP A 63 4.69 4.08 -14.79
N PRO A 64 5.94 3.97 -15.26
CA PRO A 64 6.98 4.94 -14.92
C PRO A 64 6.64 6.38 -15.35
N ASP A 65 5.82 6.55 -16.39
CA ASP A 65 5.48 7.84 -16.97
C ASP A 65 4.14 8.39 -16.46
N ASN A 66 3.27 7.56 -15.87
CA ASN A 66 1.97 7.95 -15.32
C ASN A 66 1.68 7.35 -13.92
N PRO A 67 1.69 8.15 -12.83
CA PRO A 67 1.41 7.64 -11.48
C PRO A 67 -0.03 7.18 -11.31
N ASP A 68 -0.94 7.68 -12.15
CA ASP A 68 -2.37 7.45 -12.05
C ASP A 68 -2.84 6.30 -12.94
N TRP A 69 -1.91 5.52 -13.54
CA TRP A 69 -2.28 4.35 -14.33
C TRP A 69 -3.10 3.38 -13.47
N ILE A 70 -4.26 3.00 -13.99
CA ILE A 70 -5.34 2.40 -13.20
C ILE A 70 -5.02 0.98 -12.72
N ASP A 71 -4.21 0.25 -13.49
CA ASP A 71 -3.86 -1.15 -13.25
C ASP A 71 -2.44 -1.31 -12.67
N ARG A 72 -1.89 -0.24 -12.07
CA ARG A 72 -0.64 -0.33 -11.29
C ARG A 72 -0.88 -1.14 -10.01
N ASP A 73 0.16 -1.80 -9.52
CA ASP A 73 0.14 -2.31 -8.15
C ASP A 73 0.02 -1.14 -7.17
N ARG A 74 -0.75 -1.32 -6.10
CA ARG A 74 -0.90 -0.33 -5.03
C ARG A 74 0.11 -0.61 -3.92
N PHE A 75 0.77 0.43 -3.39
CA PHE A 75 1.65 0.33 -2.22
C PHE A 75 1.21 1.29 -1.12
N VAL A 76 0.84 0.75 0.04
CA VAL A 76 0.46 1.53 1.22
C VAL A 76 1.52 1.40 2.30
N LEU A 77 2.10 2.54 2.70
CA LEU A 77 2.98 2.62 3.87
C LEU A 77 2.13 2.82 5.13
N SER A 78 1.65 1.74 5.78
CA SER A 78 0.80 1.84 6.98
C SER A 78 1.54 2.48 8.15
N ILE A 79 2.81 2.11 8.33
CA ILE A 79 3.78 2.81 9.18
C ILE A 79 4.17 4.17 8.59
N GLY A 80 3.21 5.07 8.45
CA GLY A 80 3.39 6.36 7.78
C GLY A 80 4.50 7.24 8.41
N HIS A 81 4.92 6.94 9.63
CA HIS A 81 6.05 7.62 10.25
C HIS A 81 7.38 7.37 9.51
N GLU A 82 7.47 6.29 8.73
CA GLU A 82 8.60 5.96 7.87
C GLU A 82 8.63 6.74 6.53
N SER A 83 7.91 7.85 6.44
CA SER A 83 7.67 8.61 5.21
C SER A 83 8.93 8.91 4.38
N MET A 84 10.08 9.14 5.02
CA MET A 84 11.34 9.41 4.31
C MET A 84 11.84 8.22 3.48
N LEU A 85 11.52 6.98 3.87
CA LEU A 85 11.75 5.79 3.05
C LEU A 85 10.89 5.84 1.78
N LEU A 86 9.59 6.06 1.92
CA LEU A 86 8.67 6.18 0.78
C LEU A 86 9.10 7.30 -0.17
N TYR A 87 9.42 8.49 0.33
CA TYR A 87 9.86 9.59 -0.52
C TYR A 87 11.17 9.29 -1.24
N THR A 88 12.08 8.57 -0.58
CA THR A 88 13.34 8.14 -1.21
C THR A 88 13.06 7.15 -2.36
N LEU A 89 12.15 6.19 -2.16
CA LEU A 89 11.73 5.27 -3.22
C LEU A 89 11.04 6.00 -4.37
N LEU A 90 10.16 6.97 -4.07
CA LEU A 90 9.51 7.82 -5.07
C LEU A 90 10.51 8.69 -5.84
N HIS A 91 11.59 9.15 -5.18
CA HIS A 91 12.70 9.82 -5.86
C HIS A 91 13.43 8.87 -6.83
N LEU A 92 13.76 7.67 -6.39
CA LEU A 92 14.40 6.66 -7.24
C LEU A 92 13.48 6.19 -8.37
N SER A 93 12.15 6.19 -8.19
CA SER A 93 11.17 5.96 -9.25
C SER A 93 10.97 7.15 -10.20
N GLY A 94 11.59 8.30 -9.94
CA GLY A 94 11.47 9.51 -10.78
C GLY A 94 10.23 10.37 -10.48
N ARG A 95 9.46 10.08 -9.43
CA ARG A 95 8.26 10.85 -9.03
C ARG A 95 8.60 12.11 -8.25
N LEU A 96 9.69 12.07 -7.49
CA LEU A 96 10.21 13.19 -6.70
C LEU A 96 11.64 13.55 -7.09
N THR A 97 11.98 14.82 -6.97
CA THR A 97 13.34 15.29 -7.18
C THR A 97 14.17 15.20 -5.90
N ILE A 98 15.50 15.23 -6.03
CA ILE A 98 16.38 15.33 -4.86
C ILE A 98 16.13 16.60 -4.04
N ASP A 99 15.64 17.67 -4.68
CA ASP A 99 15.30 18.92 -4.00
C ASP A 99 13.99 18.83 -3.21
N ASP A 100 13.08 17.93 -3.58
CA ASP A 100 11.89 17.60 -2.78
C ASP A 100 12.31 16.86 -1.50
N LEU A 101 13.26 15.92 -1.58
CA LEU A 101 13.83 15.24 -0.40
C LEU A 101 14.52 16.22 0.55
N LYS A 102 15.25 17.18 0.00
CA LYS A 102 15.89 18.28 0.74
C LYS A 102 14.91 19.19 1.47
N LYS A 103 13.61 19.15 1.13
CA LYS A 103 12.52 19.92 1.74
C LYS A 103 11.63 19.06 2.64
N PHE A 104 12.09 17.90 3.07
CA PHE A 104 11.35 17.06 4.01
C PHE A 104 10.87 17.84 5.24
N ARG A 105 9.58 17.70 5.58
CA ARG A 105 8.90 18.37 6.69
C ARG A 105 8.94 19.91 6.66
N GLN A 106 9.18 20.50 5.49
CA GLN A 106 9.14 21.96 5.34
C GLN A 106 7.75 22.41 4.86
N LEU A 107 7.40 23.65 5.18
CA LEU A 107 6.14 24.25 4.72
C LEU A 107 6.04 24.21 3.19
N HIS A 108 4.88 23.76 2.68
CA HIS A 108 4.59 23.60 1.24
C HIS A 108 5.49 22.61 0.49
N SER A 109 6.19 21.71 1.18
CA SER A 109 6.93 20.64 0.50
C SER A 109 6.00 19.54 0.00
N LYS A 110 6.49 18.76 -0.97
CA LYS A 110 5.86 17.50 -1.42
C LYS A 110 6.24 16.28 -0.57
N THR A 111 6.89 16.55 0.56
CA THR A 111 7.47 15.56 1.46
C THR A 111 7.08 15.90 2.90
N PRO A 112 5.76 15.88 3.23
CA PRO A 112 5.28 16.14 4.58
C PRO A 112 5.79 15.13 5.60
N GLY A 113 5.45 15.31 6.89
CA GLY A 113 5.97 14.48 7.96
C GLY A 113 5.47 13.04 7.98
N HIS A 114 4.31 12.81 7.38
CA HIS A 114 3.69 11.51 7.11
C HIS A 114 3.12 11.56 5.68
N PRO A 115 2.92 10.43 4.98
CA PRO A 115 2.37 10.42 3.63
C PRO A 115 1.02 11.12 3.57
N GLU A 116 0.83 11.95 2.54
CA GLU A 116 -0.45 12.59 2.21
C GLU A 116 -0.75 12.27 0.75
N VAL A 117 -1.95 11.74 0.47
CA VAL A 117 -2.38 11.19 -0.84
C VAL A 117 -2.29 12.20 -1.99
N ASP A 118 -2.33 13.50 -1.70
CA ASP A 118 -2.20 14.55 -2.72
C ASP A 118 -0.80 14.61 -3.35
N ASN A 119 0.18 13.88 -2.80
CA ASN A 119 1.54 13.83 -3.33
C ASN A 119 1.70 12.72 -4.39
N PRO A 120 2.41 12.98 -5.50
CA PRO A 120 2.59 11.99 -6.58
C PRO A 120 3.17 10.67 -6.08
N GLY A 121 2.46 9.56 -6.38
CA GLY A 121 2.87 8.21 -6.02
C GLY A 121 2.60 7.82 -4.55
N VAL A 122 1.88 8.64 -3.79
CA VAL A 122 1.38 8.27 -2.46
C VAL A 122 -0.05 7.76 -2.59
N GLU A 123 -0.27 6.47 -2.36
CA GLU A 123 -1.59 5.83 -2.55
C GLU A 123 -2.60 6.17 -1.44
N ALA A 124 -2.12 6.50 -0.24
CA ALA A 124 -2.97 6.79 0.91
C ALA A 124 -2.30 7.73 1.91
N THR A 125 -3.10 8.60 2.53
CA THR A 125 -2.67 9.38 3.70
C THR A 125 -2.59 8.46 4.91
N THR A 126 -1.38 8.24 5.43
CA THR A 126 -1.14 7.38 6.60
C THR A 126 -0.42 8.16 7.70
N GLY A 127 -0.31 7.57 8.89
CA GLY A 127 0.20 8.24 10.08
C GLY A 127 -0.53 7.77 11.34
N PRO A 128 -1.88 7.84 11.35
CA PRO A 128 -2.68 7.07 12.29
C PRO A 128 -2.50 5.57 12.03
N LEU A 129 -1.85 4.88 12.98
CA LEU A 129 -1.50 3.47 12.84
C LEU A 129 -2.74 2.58 12.66
N GLY A 130 -2.55 1.47 11.95
CA GLY A 130 -3.56 0.45 11.64
C GLY A 130 -4.50 0.83 10.50
N GLN A 131 -4.74 2.12 10.22
CA GLN A 131 -5.66 2.54 9.16
C GLN A 131 -5.13 2.26 7.76
N GLY A 132 -3.81 2.29 7.55
CA GLY A 132 -3.18 1.93 6.28
C GLY A 132 -3.45 0.48 5.89
N VAL A 133 -3.43 -0.44 6.85
CA VAL A 133 -3.86 -1.84 6.64
C VAL A 133 -5.32 -1.90 6.18
N GLY A 134 -6.23 -1.17 6.84
CA GLY A 134 -7.64 -1.12 6.44
C GLY A 134 -7.85 -0.58 5.03
N MET A 135 -7.14 0.50 4.66
CA MET A 135 -7.20 1.05 3.30
C MET A 135 -6.62 0.09 2.26
N ALA A 136 -5.53 -0.61 2.57
CA ALA A 136 -4.99 -1.64 1.67
C ALA A 136 -5.97 -2.81 1.46
N VAL A 137 -6.70 -3.22 2.50
CA VAL A 137 -7.79 -4.22 2.37
C VAL A 137 -8.87 -3.71 1.43
N GLY A 138 -9.26 -2.43 1.53
CA GLY A 138 -10.22 -1.80 0.63
C GLY A 138 -9.75 -1.75 -0.82
N MET A 139 -8.49 -1.40 -1.06
CA MET A 139 -7.89 -1.40 -2.40
C MET A 139 -7.87 -2.80 -3.02
N ALA A 140 -7.48 -3.82 -2.25
CA ALA A 140 -7.49 -5.20 -2.72
C ALA A 140 -8.92 -5.74 -3.00
N LEU A 141 -9.91 -5.31 -2.22
CA LEU A 141 -11.31 -5.65 -2.47
C LEU A 141 -11.82 -4.99 -3.75
N ALA A 142 -11.49 -3.72 -3.95
CA ALA A 142 -11.86 -2.96 -5.15
C ALA A 142 -11.31 -3.59 -6.42
N GLU A 143 -10.07 -4.08 -6.39
CA GLU A 143 -9.43 -4.83 -7.48
C GLU A 143 -10.25 -6.08 -7.84
N VAL A 144 -10.63 -6.90 -6.85
CA VAL A 144 -11.41 -8.13 -7.09
C VAL A 144 -12.78 -7.80 -7.69
N PHE A 145 -13.45 -6.79 -7.14
CA PHE A 145 -14.78 -6.38 -7.59
C PHE A 145 -14.74 -5.82 -9.03
N LEU A 146 -13.85 -4.88 -9.32
CA LEU A 146 -13.74 -4.26 -10.64
C LEU A 146 -13.20 -5.24 -11.67
N GLY A 147 -12.23 -6.07 -11.28
CA GLY A 147 -11.76 -7.19 -12.07
C GLY A 147 -12.95 -8.05 -12.48
N LYS A 148 -13.80 -8.46 -11.53
CA LYS A 148 -15.01 -9.23 -11.86
C LYS A 148 -16.02 -8.46 -12.71
N LEU A 149 -16.18 -7.16 -12.50
CA LEU A 149 -17.13 -6.30 -13.22
C LEU A 149 -16.76 -6.14 -14.70
N PHE A 150 -15.47 -6.02 -15.02
CA PHE A 150 -14.98 -5.79 -16.38
C PHE A 150 -14.46 -7.02 -17.10
N SER A 151 -14.08 -8.06 -16.37
CA SER A 151 -13.52 -9.30 -16.95
C SER A 151 -14.46 -9.89 -18.00
N ASN A 152 -13.90 -10.21 -19.15
CA ASN A 152 -14.52 -11.07 -20.15
C ASN A 152 -13.56 -12.22 -20.52
N GLU A 153 -13.96 -13.09 -21.44
CA GLU A 153 -13.14 -14.25 -21.85
C GLU A 153 -11.78 -13.87 -22.46
N LEU A 154 -11.60 -12.62 -22.90
CA LEU A 154 -10.42 -12.17 -23.65
C LEU A 154 -9.48 -11.29 -22.83
N PHE A 155 -9.99 -10.55 -21.83
CA PHE A 155 -9.21 -9.54 -21.12
C PHE A 155 -9.82 -9.19 -19.74
N ASN A 156 -8.93 -9.03 -18.75
CA ASN A 156 -9.26 -8.42 -17.46
C ASN A 156 -8.45 -7.11 -17.33
N PRO A 157 -9.08 -5.92 -17.38
CA PRO A 157 -8.37 -4.64 -17.30
C PRO A 157 -7.90 -4.28 -15.90
N ILE A 158 -8.36 -4.97 -14.86
CA ILE A 158 -8.02 -4.71 -13.46
C ILE A 158 -7.50 -6.01 -12.85
N ASP A 159 -6.18 -6.15 -12.83
CA ASP A 159 -5.42 -7.35 -12.45
C ASP A 159 -4.08 -6.96 -11.81
N HIS A 160 -4.13 -6.44 -10.58
CA HIS A 160 -2.94 -5.94 -9.89
C HIS A 160 -2.88 -6.31 -8.41
N PHE A 161 -1.69 -6.24 -7.84
CA PHE A 161 -1.48 -6.49 -6.41
C PHE A 161 -1.72 -5.24 -5.57
N THR A 162 -1.98 -5.46 -4.28
CA THR A 162 -1.91 -4.45 -3.24
C THR A 162 -0.90 -4.88 -2.19
N TYR A 163 0.13 -4.07 -1.99
CA TYR A 163 1.15 -4.28 -0.98
C TYR A 163 0.97 -3.29 0.18
N VAL A 164 1.17 -3.77 1.40
CA VAL A 164 1.16 -2.91 2.59
C VAL A 164 2.38 -3.19 3.45
N LEU A 165 3.09 -2.14 3.84
CA LEU A 165 4.18 -2.19 4.81
C LEU A 165 3.64 -1.73 6.17
N ALA A 166 3.64 -2.64 7.15
CA ALA A 166 3.12 -2.46 8.50
C ALA A 166 4.19 -2.80 9.56
N GLY A 167 4.01 -2.30 10.78
CA GLY A 167 4.89 -2.56 11.92
C GLY A 167 4.12 -2.91 13.18
N ASP A 168 4.81 -3.05 14.32
CA ASP A 168 4.19 -3.53 15.57
C ASP A 168 2.98 -2.67 15.97
N GLY A 169 3.12 -1.36 15.82
CA GLY A 169 2.07 -0.40 16.18
C GLY A 169 0.81 -0.51 15.30
N ASP A 170 0.92 -0.93 14.04
CA ASP A 170 -0.26 -1.20 13.22
C ASP A 170 -1.00 -2.44 13.72
N LEU A 171 -0.27 -3.51 14.03
CA LEU A 171 -0.87 -4.81 14.38
C LEU A 171 -1.41 -4.86 15.82
N GLN A 172 -1.01 -3.92 16.67
CA GLN A 172 -1.61 -3.69 17.99
C GLN A 172 -2.95 -2.94 17.91
N GLU A 173 -3.21 -2.20 16.83
CA GLU A 173 -4.44 -1.45 16.65
C GLU A 173 -5.60 -2.39 16.22
N PRO A 174 -6.73 -2.42 16.96
CA PRO A 174 -7.86 -3.29 16.62
C PRO A 174 -8.42 -3.06 15.21
N VAL A 175 -8.26 -1.85 14.66
CA VAL A 175 -8.71 -1.54 13.29
C VAL A 175 -7.98 -2.39 12.25
N ALA A 176 -6.67 -2.65 12.42
CA ALA A 176 -5.89 -3.48 11.51
C ALA A 176 -6.30 -4.95 11.59
N LEU A 177 -6.44 -5.49 12.81
CA LEU A 177 -6.85 -6.89 13.01
C LEU A 177 -8.28 -7.14 12.51
N GLY A 178 -9.19 -6.18 12.73
CA GLY A 178 -10.55 -6.24 12.20
C GLY A 178 -10.59 -6.24 10.67
N ALA A 179 -9.76 -5.42 10.02
CA ALA A 179 -9.64 -5.41 8.56
C ALA A 179 -8.97 -6.68 8.03
N ALA A 180 -7.92 -7.17 8.68
CA ALA A 180 -7.22 -8.40 8.31
C ALA A 180 -8.14 -9.62 8.42
N ALA A 181 -9.01 -9.67 9.43
CA ALA A 181 -10.03 -10.71 9.57
C ALA A 181 -11.00 -10.74 8.38
N LEU A 182 -11.43 -9.57 7.89
CA LEU A 182 -12.28 -9.47 6.71
C LEU A 182 -11.53 -9.85 5.42
N ALA A 183 -10.27 -9.43 5.27
CA ALA A 183 -9.46 -9.81 4.10
C ALA A 183 -9.28 -11.33 3.98
N GLY A 184 -9.05 -12.02 5.11
CA GLY A 184 -8.98 -13.48 5.17
C GLY A 184 -10.32 -14.15 4.87
N HIS A 185 -11.42 -13.62 5.42
CA HIS A 185 -12.78 -14.09 5.12
C HIS A 185 -13.13 -13.99 3.62
N TRP A 186 -12.79 -12.86 2.99
CA TRP A 186 -13.02 -12.63 1.56
C TRP A 186 -11.97 -13.27 0.64
N ARG A 187 -10.90 -13.85 1.19
CA ARG A 187 -9.78 -14.43 0.46
C ARG A 187 -9.16 -13.48 -0.58
N LEU A 188 -8.80 -12.28 -0.15
CA LEU A 188 -8.15 -11.29 -1.02
C LEU A 188 -6.70 -11.72 -1.35
N SER A 189 -6.53 -12.62 -2.32
CA SER A 189 -5.26 -13.29 -2.65
C SER A 189 -4.16 -12.34 -3.15
N LYS A 190 -4.55 -11.19 -3.70
CA LYS A 190 -3.63 -10.15 -4.18
C LYS A 190 -3.26 -9.11 -3.13
N LEU A 191 -3.67 -9.30 -1.87
CA LEU A 191 -3.22 -8.50 -0.74
C LEU A 191 -1.99 -9.14 -0.09
N ILE A 192 -0.88 -8.42 -0.09
CA ILE A 192 0.39 -8.87 0.49
C ILE A 192 0.87 -7.84 1.53
N MET A 193 0.90 -8.26 2.79
CA MET A 193 1.42 -7.47 3.90
C MET A 193 2.86 -7.87 4.19
N PHE A 194 3.77 -6.90 4.26
CA PHE A 194 5.03 -7.07 4.95
C PHE A 194 4.93 -6.46 6.33
N TYR A 195 5.30 -7.26 7.33
CA TYR A 195 5.36 -6.84 8.72
C TYR A 195 6.83 -6.68 9.12
N ASP A 196 7.26 -5.44 9.34
CA ASP A 196 8.56 -5.09 9.92
C ASP A 196 8.59 -5.42 11.41
N SER A 197 8.98 -6.66 11.73
CA SER A 197 9.06 -7.18 13.10
C SER A 197 10.45 -6.89 13.67
N ASN A 198 10.68 -5.65 14.08
CA ASN A 198 11.99 -5.16 14.52
C ASN A 198 12.19 -5.15 16.05
N GLN A 199 11.16 -5.56 16.81
CA GLN A 199 11.14 -5.67 18.29
C GLN A 199 11.22 -4.33 19.05
N VAL A 200 10.99 -3.19 18.38
CA VAL A 200 11.15 -1.85 18.97
C VAL A 200 9.96 -0.93 18.67
N GLN A 201 9.50 -0.23 19.70
CA GLN A 201 8.51 0.84 19.62
C GLN A 201 9.05 2.16 20.19
N ILE A 202 8.25 3.24 20.10
CA ILE A 202 8.60 4.58 20.62
C ILE A 202 9.14 4.52 22.05
N SER A 203 8.48 3.75 22.91
CA SER A 203 8.80 3.74 24.33
C SER A 203 9.96 2.80 24.69
N GLY A 204 10.35 1.86 23.82
CA GLY A 204 11.31 0.79 24.14
C GLY A 204 11.04 -0.49 23.36
N GLU A 205 11.50 -1.63 23.89
CA GLU A 205 11.21 -2.94 23.32
C GLU A 205 9.70 -3.27 23.31
N THR A 206 9.24 -3.98 22.28
CA THR A 206 7.84 -4.43 22.10
C THR A 206 7.36 -5.33 23.25
N SER A 207 8.27 -6.16 23.79
CA SER A 207 8.03 -7.10 24.90
C SER A 207 7.46 -6.46 26.18
N ARG A 208 7.53 -5.13 26.29
CA ARG A 208 6.98 -4.37 27.42
C ARG A 208 5.46 -4.25 27.42
N SER A 209 4.84 -4.35 26.25
CA SER A 209 3.40 -4.14 26.07
C SER A 209 2.73 -5.18 25.18
N ASP A 210 3.51 -6.07 24.56
CA ASP A 210 2.98 -7.09 23.67
C ASP A 210 3.76 -8.40 23.75
N SER A 211 3.05 -9.50 23.54
CA SER A 211 3.59 -10.87 23.50
C SER A 211 2.77 -11.73 22.53
N THR A 212 2.06 -11.09 21.61
CA THR A 212 1.17 -11.73 20.65
C THR A 212 1.97 -12.62 19.70
N ASP A 213 1.49 -13.85 19.51
CA ASP A 213 1.95 -14.70 18.41
C ASP A 213 1.25 -14.24 17.11
N THR A 214 1.85 -13.26 16.44
CA THR A 214 1.31 -12.68 15.21
C THR A 214 1.12 -13.73 14.12
N ALA A 215 2.01 -14.73 14.04
CA ALA A 215 1.89 -15.81 13.07
C ALA A 215 0.61 -16.63 13.33
N ALA A 216 0.42 -17.09 14.57
CA ALA A 216 -0.78 -17.83 14.95
C ALA A 216 -2.07 -17.02 14.79
N VAL A 217 -2.03 -15.72 15.11
CA VAL A 217 -3.18 -14.82 14.88
C VAL A 217 -3.55 -14.79 13.40
N PHE A 218 -2.59 -14.51 12.50
CA PHE A 218 -2.86 -14.39 11.07
C PHE A 218 -3.23 -15.73 10.42
N GLU A 219 -2.64 -16.85 10.86
CA GLU A 219 -3.11 -18.19 10.48
C GLU A 219 -4.57 -18.39 10.86
N GLY A 220 -4.96 -18.00 12.08
CA GLY A 220 -6.35 -18.04 12.55
C GLY A 220 -7.29 -17.13 11.78
N LEU A 221 -6.79 -16.03 11.20
CA LEU A 221 -7.53 -15.15 10.30
C LEU A 221 -7.61 -15.69 8.86
N GLY A 222 -6.99 -16.83 8.55
CA GLY A 222 -7.03 -17.45 7.22
C GLY A 222 -5.98 -16.93 6.24
N TRP A 223 -4.92 -16.28 6.73
CA TRP A 223 -3.83 -15.77 5.90
C TRP A 223 -2.77 -16.85 5.63
N HIS A 224 -2.04 -16.67 4.53
CA HIS A 224 -0.78 -17.38 4.30
C HIS A 224 0.34 -16.64 5.05
N VAL A 225 1.00 -17.34 5.98
CA VAL A 225 2.00 -16.75 6.87
C VAL A 225 3.39 -17.24 6.48
N GLN A 226 4.34 -16.30 6.39
CA GLN A 226 5.75 -16.57 6.17
C GLN A 226 6.57 -15.83 7.22
N ILE A 227 7.59 -16.47 7.79
CA ILE A 227 8.56 -15.83 8.69
C ILE A 227 9.93 -15.93 8.03
N ILE A 228 10.59 -14.79 7.83
CA ILE A 228 11.88 -14.70 7.13
C ILE A 228 12.88 -13.80 7.86
N ASP A 229 14.14 -13.86 7.44
CA ASP A 229 15.11 -12.79 7.73
C ASP A 229 14.81 -11.62 6.79
N GLY A 230 14.33 -10.50 7.34
CA GLY A 230 13.94 -9.34 6.53
C GLY A 230 15.11 -8.60 5.87
N HIS A 231 16.36 -8.95 6.21
CA HIS A 231 17.57 -8.41 5.60
C HIS A 231 18.24 -9.37 4.60
N ASP A 232 17.78 -10.62 4.49
CA ASP A 232 18.23 -11.54 3.46
C ASP A 232 17.40 -11.37 2.19
N HIS A 233 17.98 -10.67 1.21
CA HIS A 233 17.32 -10.35 -0.07
C HIS A 233 16.81 -11.59 -0.81
N SER A 234 17.46 -12.74 -0.68
CA SER A 234 17.02 -13.98 -1.34
C SER A 234 15.74 -14.51 -0.71
N THR A 235 15.62 -14.44 0.62
CA THR A 235 14.42 -14.88 1.33
C THR A 235 13.26 -13.93 1.11
N VAL A 236 13.51 -12.61 1.07
CA VAL A 236 12.49 -11.60 0.75
C VAL A 236 11.92 -11.82 -0.64
N ARG A 237 12.77 -11.97 -1.67
CA ARG A 237 12.33 -12.28 -3.04
C ARG A 237 11.51 -13.56 -3.09
N SER A 238 11.99 -14.63 -2.46
CA SER A 238 11.27 -15.91 -2.41
C SER A 238 9.91 -15.77 -1.74
N ALA A 239 9.81 -14.98 -0.67
CA ALA A 239 8.56 -14.78 0.07
C ALA A 239 7.52 -13.99 -0.74
N ILE A 240 7.94 -12.93 -1.45
CA ILE A 240 7.05 -12.17 -2.34
C ILE A 240 6.56 -13.07 -3.49
N GLN A 241 7.46 -13.81 -4.14
CA GLN A 241 7.09 -14.74 -5.22
C GLN A 241 6.09 -15.80 -4.77
N LYS A 242 6.26 -16.37 -3.57
CA LYS A 242 5.30 -17.32 -3.00
C LYS A 242 3.97 -16.63 -2.71
N ALA A 243 3.99 -15.45 -2.11
CA ALA A 243 2.77 -14.70 -1.78
C ALA A 243 1.93 -14.40 -3.03
N GLN A 244 2.57 -14.07 -4.16
CA GLN A 244 1.90 -13.74 -5.43
C GLN A 244 1.17 -14.92 -6.10
N VAL A 245 1.41 -16.17 -5.68
CA VAL A 245 0.81 -17.37 -6.29
C VAL A 245 -0.14 -18.13 -5.36
N ILE A 246 -0.38 -17.60 -4.14
CA ILE A 246 -1.24 -18.24 -3.15
C ILE A 246 -2.65 -17.64 -3.22
N ASP A 247 -3.66 -18.49 -3.19
CA ASP A 247 -5.08 -18.12 -3.26
C ASP A 247 -5.66 -17.63 -1.92
N ARG A 248 -4.88 -16.85 -1.15
CA ARG A 248 -5.23 -16.25 0.15
C ARG A 248 -4.38 -14.99 0.38
N PRO A 249 -4.85 -13.99 1.15
CA PRO A 249 -3.99 -12.88 1.53
C PRO A 249 -2.75 -13.39 2.27
N SER A 250 -1.61 -12.74 2.06
CA SER A 250 -0.32 -13.18 2.59
C SER A 250 0.28 -12.15 3.54
N ILE A 251 0.81 -12.63 4.68
CA ILE A 251 1.66 -11.84 5.57
C ILE A 251 3.07 -12.41 5.56
N ILE A 252 4.04 -11.54 5.29
CA ILE A 252 5.47 -11.81 5.35
C ILE A 252 5.98 -11.12 6.61
N ILE A 253 6.20 -11.91 7.66
CA ILE A 253 6.79 -11.46 8.92
C ILE A 253 8.30 -11.41 8.72
N GLY A 254 8.82 -10.22 8.48
CA GLY A 254 10.26 -9.98 8.36
C GLY A 254 10.86 -9.74 9.74
N ASN A 255 11.69 -10.64 10.21
CA ASN A 255 12.52 -10.37 11.38
C ASN A 255 13.61 -9.38 10.94
N THR A 256 13.52 -8.14 11.40
CA THR A 256 14.43 -7.05 11.05
C THR A 256 15.06 -6.46 12.30
N ILE A 257 15.94 -5.48 12.12
CA ILE A 257 16.63 -4.78 13.19
C ILE A 257 16.38 -3.29 13.07
N MET A 258 15.79 -2.68 14.09
CA MET A 258 15.62 -1.23 14.18
C MET A 258 16.94 -0.52 13.87
N ALA A 259 16.93 0.50 13.01
CA ALA A 259 18.13 1.24 12.61
C ALA A 259 19.24 0.36 11.99
N LYS A 260 18.89 -0.71 11.26
CA LYS A 260 19.84 -1.61 10.60
C LYS A 260 20.88 -0.87 9.77
N GLY A 261 22.15 -1.14 10.04
CA GLY A 261 23.32 -0.62 9.34
C GLY A 261 23.93 0.62 9.99
N THR A 262 23.35 1.14 11.07
CA THR A 262 23.97 2.23 11.85
C THR A 262 25.26 1.76 12.52
N ALA A 263 26.19 2.69 12.75
CA ALA A 263 27.51 2.37 13.27
C ALA A 263 27.47 1.88 14.73
N SER A 264 26.59 2.44 15.55
CA SER A 264 26.50 2.12 16.98
C SER A 264 25.08 2.01 17.54
N MET A 265 24.05 2.27 16.72
CA MET A 265 22.66 2.41 17.20
C MET A 265 21.67 1.35 16.70
N GLU A 266 22.13 0.24 16.11
CA GLU A 266 21.27 -0.89 15.73
C GLU A 266 20.49 -1.40 16.96
N GLY A 267 19.19 -1.66 16.79
CA GLY A 267 18.29 -2.13 17.84
C GLY A 267 17.86 -1.05 18.85
N SER A 268 18.38 0.18 18.77
CA SER A 268 18.11 1.21 19.78
C SER A 268 16.74 1.87 19.61
N PRO A 269 15.86 1.86 20.64
CA PRO A 269 14.60 2.61 20.62
C PRO A 269 14.77 4.12 20.45
N GLY A 270 15.95 4.66 20.83
CA GLY A 270 16.28 6.07 20.67
C GLY A 270 16.35 6.54 19.21
N THR A 271 16.35 5.61 18.25
CA THR A 271 16.36 5.91 16.81
C THR A 271 14.96 6.02 16.19
N HIS A 272 13.91 5.64 16.93
CA HIS A 272 12.56 5.55 16.39
C HIS A 272 12.06 6.92 15.91
N GLY A 273 12.03 7.94 16.78
CA GLY A 273 11.42 9.24 16.50
C GLY A 273 12.38 10.43 16.52
N SER A 274 13.67 10.21 16.26
CA SER A 274 14.68 11.27 16.35
C SER A 274 15.76 11.16 15.29
N PRO A 275 16.25 12.30 14.76
CA PRO A 275 17.41 12.30 13.87
C PRO A 275 18.67 11.75 14.55
N LEU A 276 19.42 10.89 13.85
CA LEU A 276 20.70 10.36 14.34
C LEU A 276 21.75 11.46 14.50
N PRO A 277 22.57 11.48 15.56
CA PRO A 277 23.64 12.47 15.76
C PRO A 277 24.58 12.60 14.54
N HIS A 278 25.17 13.78 14.33
CA HIS A 278 26.07 14.01 13.18
C HIS A 278 27.23 13.02 13.12
N ASP A 279 27.88 12.72 14.25
CA ASP A 279 28.98 11.77 14.33
C ASP A 279 28.53 10.33 14.04
N GLU A 280 27.30 9.99 14.42
CA GLU A 280 26.69 8.68 14.11
C GLU A 280 26.39 8.57 12.60
N ILE A 281 25.86 9.63 11.97
CA ILE A 281 25.61 9.67 10.52
C ILE A 281 26.93 9.53 9.75
N ALA A 282 27.96 10.30 10.11
CA ALA A 282 29.27 10.22 9.47
C ALA A 282 29.89 8.82 9.58
N SER A 283 29.86 8.25 10.80
CA SER A 283 30.38 6.90 11.05
C SER A 283 29.58 5.83 10.30
N THR A 284 28.25 5.97 10.26
CA THR A 284 27.34 5.08 9.53
C THR A 284 27.63 5.13 8.03
N LYS A 285 27.68 6.32 7.43
CA LYS A 285 28.01 6.49 6.00
C LYS A 285 29.33 5.84 5.63
N LYS A 286 30.36 6.02 6.48
CA LYS A 286 31.66 5.34 6.30
C LYS A 286 31.53 3.82 6.34
N GLY A 287 30.78 3.27 7.30
CA GLY A 287 30.52 1.84 7.43
C GLY A 287 29.75 1.25 6.24
N LEU A 288 28.82 2.03 5.67
CA LEU A 288 28.02 1.66 4.51
C LEU A 288 28.75 1.87 3.16
N GLY A 289 29.98 2.39 3.18
CA GLY A 289 30.74 2.68 1.96
C GLY A 289 30.25 3.90 1.17
N LEU A 290 29.57 4.84 1.82
CA LEU A 290 29.04 6.09 1.25
C LEU A 290 30.02 7.27 1.47
N PRO A 291 29.95 8.34 0.66
CA PRO A 291 30.73 9.55 0.92
C PRO A 291 30.14 10.35 2.08
N GLU A 292 30.91 11.30 2.62
CA GLU A 292 30.42 12.23 3.64
C GLU A 292 29.37 13.22 3.10
N GLU A 293 29.36 13.44 1.77
CA GLU A 293 28.41 14.31 1.08
C GLU A 293 26.96 13.97 1.46
N THR A 294 26.16 15.01 1.70
CA THR A 294 24.73 14.86 1.99
C THR A 294 23.93 14.74 0.70
N PHE A 295 22.86 13.95 0.71
CA PHE A 295 21.98 13.71 -0.44
C PHE A 295 22.72 13.07 -1.63
N PHE A 296 23.65 12.17 -1.33
CA PHE A 296 24.36 11.39 -2.33
C PHE A 296 23.40 10.41 -3.02
N SER A 297 23.10 10.65 -4.31
CA SER A 297 22.21 9.84 -5.14
C SER A 297 22.87 9.64 -6.52
N PRO A 298 23.74 8.63 -6.68
CA PRO A 298 24.46 8.40 -7.93
C PRO A 298 23.53 7.82 -9.01
N LYS A 299 23.79 8.19 -10.27
CA LYS A 299 22.97 7.76 -11.42
C LYS A 299 22.95 6.24 -11.56
N GLU A 300 24.06 5.58 -11.27
CA GLU A 300 24.22 4.12 -11.35
C GLU A 300 23.22 3.39 -10.45
N VAL A 301 22.95 3.91 -9.25
CA VAL A 301 21.94 3.34 -8.33
C VAL A 301 20.53 3.62 -8.84
N GLN A 302 20.28 4.81 -9.40
CA GLN A 302 18.99 5.13 -9.99
C GLN A 302 18.69 4.22 -11.19
N ASP A 303 19.65 4.02 -12.10
CA ASP A 303 19.50 3.15 -13.27
C ASP A 303 19.27 1.69 -12.85
N HIS A 304 20.00 1.22 -11.83
CA HIS A 304 19.83 -0.13 -11.29
C HIS A 304 18.46 -0.32 -10.63
N PHE A 305 17.99 0.65 -9.85
CA PHE A 305 16.64 0.62 -9.28
C PHE A 305 15.56 0.59 -10.37
N GLN A 306 15.79 1.30 -11.48
CA GLN A 306 14.87 1.42 -12.61
C GLN A 306 15.03 0.31 -13.68
N HIS A 307 15.78 -0.76 -13.41
CA HIS A 307 16.14 -1.76 -14.42
C HIS A 307 14.91 -2.41 -15.13
N ARG A 308 13.74 -2.45 -14.47
CA ARG A 308 12.48 -2.97 -15.03
C ARG A 308 11.66 -1.95 -15.83
N PHE A 309 12.03 -0.67 -15.86
CA PHE A 309 11.18 0.39 -16.42
C PHE A 309 10.87 0.20 -17.90
N THR A 310 11.83 -0.24 -18.71
CA THR A 310 11.57 -0.55 -20.13
C THR A 310 10.52 -1.66 -20.28
N HIS A 311 10.61 -2.72 -19.49
CA HIS A 311 9.64 -3.80 -19.51
C HIS A 311 8.25 -3.35 -19.02
N LEU A 312 8.20 -2.54 -17.95
CA LEU A 312 6.96 -1.98 -17.43
C LEU A 312 6.25 -1.09 -18.46
N LYS A 313 6.99 -0.26 -19.19
CA LYS A 313 6.43 0.56 -20.28
C LYS A 313 5.83 -0.30 -21.40
N THR A 314 6.48 -1.42 -21.75
CA THR A 314 5.91 -2.39 -22.69
C THR A 314 4.62 -3.00 -22.15
N LYS A 315 4.58 -3.42 -20.88
CA LYS A 315 3.37 -3.96 -20.24
C LYS A 315 2.21 -2.95 -20.25
N VAL A 316 2.47 -1.67 -19.97
CA VAL A 316 1.48 -0.59 -20.05
C VAL A 316 0.98 -0.40 -21.48
N GLN A 317 1.88 -0.43 -22.46
CA GLN A 317 1.49 -0.34 -23.87
C GLN A 317 0.58 -1.51 -24.28
N GLU A 318 0.95 -2.75 -23.94
CA GLU A 318 0.15 -3.95 -24.23
C GLU A 318 -1.22 -3.89 -23.54
N TRP A 319 -1.27 -3.38 -22.30
CA TRP A 319 -2.51 -3.16 -21.57
C TRP A 319 -3.41 -2.13 -22.28
N ASN A 320 -2.84 -0.99 -22.72
CA ASN A 320 -3.58 0.05 -23.44
C ASN A 320 -4.13 -0.45 -24.79
N GLU A 321 -3.35 -1.25 -25.52
CA GLU A 321 -3.77 -1.88 -26.78
C GLU A 321 -4.92 -2.88 -26.52
N SER A 322 -4.81 -3.69 -25.47
CA SER A 322 -5.86 -4.64 -25.05
C SER A 322 -7.14 -3.93 -24.63
N LEU A 323 -7.04 -2.87 -23.81
CA LEU A 323 -8.19 -2.05 -23.41
C LEU A 323 -8.86 -1.40 -24.62
N SER A 324 -8.08 -0.81 -25.53
CA SER A 324 -8.60 -0.19 -26.75
C SER A 324 -9.35 -1.21 -27.62
N SER A 325 -8.90 -2.47 -27.64
CA SER A 325 -9.56 -3.52 -28.42
C SER A 325 -10.96 -3.85 -27.90
N VAL A 326 -11.15 -3.90 -26.57
CA VAL A 326 -12.44 -4.21 -25.94
C VAL A 326 -13.38 -3.01 -25.87
N GLN A 327 -12.86 -1.78 -25.86
CA GLN A 327 -13.65 -0.54 -25.92
C GLN A 327 -14.42 -0.35 -27.25
N ASN A 328 -14.13 -1.16 -28.29
CA ASN A 328 -14.99 -1.19 -29.48
C ASN A 328 -16.38 -1.79 -29.21
N ASN A 329 -16.53 -2.56 -28.13
CA ASN A 329 -17.82 -3.01 -27.64
C ASN A 329 -18.54 -1.86 -26.91
N LYS A 330 -19.71 -1.47 -27.40
CA LYS A 330 -20.49 -0.35 -26.86
C LYS A 330 -20.87 -0.52 -25.39
N ASP A 331 -21.25 -1.73 -24.98
CA ASP A 331 -21.70 -1.99 -23.62
C ASP A 331 -20.50 -1.87 -22.65
N PHE A 332 -19.35 -2.41 -23.05
CA PHE A 332 -18.11 -2.27 -22.28
C PHE A 332 -17.69 -0.79 -22.20
N ALA A 333 -17.67 -0.08 -23.33
CA ALA A 333 -17.29 1.33 -23.36
C ALA A 333 -18.20 2.20 -22.48
N GLN A 334 -19.51 1.97 -22.53
CA GLN A 334 -20.47 2.67 -21.68
C GLN A 334 -20.23 2.37 -20.20
N LEU A 335 -20.05 1.10 -19.84
CA LEU A 335 -19.75 0.70 -18.46
C LEU A 335 -18.43 1.31 -17.98
N TRP A 336 -17.37 1.25 -18.79
CA TRP A 336 -16.07 1.83 -18.47
C TRP A 336 -16.17 3.35 -18.24
N THR A 337 -16.84 4.06 -19.14
CA THR A 337 -17.08 5.50 -19.05
C THR A 337 -17.86 5.86 -17.77
N GLN A 338 -18.88 5.07 -17.43
CA GLN A 338 -19.68 5.31 -16.23
C GLN A 338 -18.86 5.07 -14.95
N VAL A 339 -18.09 3.98 -14.92
CA VAL A 339 -17.46 3.46 -13.69
C VAL A 339 -16.07 4.06 -13.49
N MET A 340 -15.18 3.99 -14.48
CA MET A 340 -13.78 4.43 -14.33
C MET A 340 -13.58 5.91 -14.61
N GLU A 341 -14.41 6.53 -15.47
CA GLU A 341 -14.32 7.97 -15.78
C GLU A 341 -15.31 8.83 -14.97
N GLY A 342 -16.18 8.20 -14.17
CA GLY A 342 -17.09 8.90 -13.26
C GLY A 342 -18.29 9.59 -13.92
N ASN A 343 -18.63 9.22 -15.16
CA ASN A 343 -19.78 9.79 -15.87
C ASN A 343 -21.09 9.14 -15.40
N LEU A 344 -21.67 9.69 -14.33
CA LEU A 344 -22.93 9.19 -13.78
C LEU A 344 -24.09 9.34 -14.79
N PRO A 345 -24.97 8.32 -14.93
CA PRO A 345 -26.19 8.45 -15.70
C PRO A 345 -27.15 9.42 -15.02
N GLU A 346 -28.17 9.87 -15.74
CA GLU A 346 -29.32 10.51 -15.08
C GLU A 346 -29.97 9.50 -14.12
N LEU A 347 -30.07 9.89 -12.85
CA LEU A 347 -30.62 9.05 -11.80
C LEU A 347 -32.10 9.36 -11.59
N ASP A 348 -32.91 8.31 -11.60
CA ASP A 348 -34.32 8.37 -11.19
C ASP A 348 -34.39 8.32 -9.66
N PHE A 349 -34.92 9.38 -9.04
CA PHE A 349 -35.05 9.50 -7.59
C PHE A 349 -36.42 8.97 -7.14
N PRO A 350 -36.50 8.29 -5.98
CA PRO A 350 -37.80 7.91 -5.45
C PRO A 350 -38.63 9.14 -5.09
N GLU A 351 -39.90 9.14 -5.50
CA GLU A 351 -40.89 10.10 -5.05
C GLU A 351 -41.50 9.66 -3.71
N PHE A 352 -41.70 10.61 -2.80
CA PHE A 352 -42.32 10.37 -1.51
C PHE A 352 -43.58 11.23 -1.37
N ASP A 353 -44.72 10.58 -1.10
CA ASP A 353 -46.02 11.25 -1.01
C ASP A 353 -46.09 12.27 0.14
N ASP A 354 -46.66 13.44 -0.15
CA ASP A 354 -46.92 14.46 0.86
C ASP A 354 -47.88 13.95 1.94
N GLY A 355 -47.61 14.28 3.21
CA GLY A 355 -48.38 13.84 4.37
C GLY A 355 -48.10 12.41 4.86
N VAL A 356 -47.26 11.61 4.18
CA VAL A 356 -46.85 10.28 4.66
C VAL A 356 -45.64 10.37 5.60
N SER A 357 -45.81 9.91 6.85
CA SER A 357 -44.72 9.86 7.83
C SER A 357 -43.75 8.72 7.55
N LEU A 358 -42.55 9.02 7.06
CA LEU A 358 -41.48 8.06 6.79
C LEU A 358 -40.20 8.43 7.55
N ALA A 359 -39.58 7.46 8.22
CA ALA A 359 -38.27 7.66 8.83
C ALA A 359 -37.19 7.81 7.75
N THR A 360 -36.28 8.78 7.90
CA THR A 360 -35.25 9.08 6.90
C THR A 360 -34.35 7.89 6.57
N ARG A 361 -34.05 6.99 7.52
CA ARG A 361 -33.35 5.73 7.25
C ARG A 361 -34.08 4.80 6.26
N LYS A 362 -35.41 4.78 6.30
CA LYS A 362 -36.22 4.00 5.34
C LYS A 362 -36.23 4.67 3.98
N ALA A 363 -36.31 6.00 3.93
CA ALA A 363 -36.16 6.77 2.69
C ALA A 363 -34.78 6.53 2.05
N PHE A 364 -33.72 6.49 2.86
CA PHE A 364 -32.36 6.13 2.42
C PHE A 364 -32.32 4.72 1.81
N GLY A 365 -32.88 3.71 2.50
CA GLY A 365 -32.94 2.35 1.98
C GLY A 365 -33.63 2.26 0.60
N ILE A 366 -34.81 2.88 0.46
CA ILE A 366 -35.56 2.94 -0.81
C ILE A 366 -34.73 3.63 -1.90
N THR A 367 -34.03 4.71 -1.57
CA THR A 367 -33.17 5.44 -2.51
C THR A 367 -31.98 4.58 -2.96
N LEU A 368 -31.32 3.91 -2.01
CA LEU A 368 -30.18 3.03 -2.29
C LEU A 368 -30.59 1.85 -3.18
N GLU A 369 -31.75 1.25 -2.93
CA GLU A 369 -32.32 0.18 -3.77
C GLU A 369 -32.52 0.65 -5.21
N LYS A 370 -33.12 1.83 -5.40
CA LYS A 370 -33.34 2.44 -6.72
C LYS A 370 -32.04 2.77 -7.45
N PHE A 371 -31.05 3.27 -6.72
CA PHE A 371 -29.74 3.61 -7.29
C PHE A 371 -28.95 2.36 -7.69
N ALA A 372 -29.08 1.26 -6.95
CA ALA A 372 -28.41 0.01 -7.26
C ALA A 372 -28.78 -0.57 -8.65
N GLU A 373 -29.96 -0.23 -9.18
CA GLU A 373 -30.41 -0.62 -10.52
C GLU A 373 -29.62 0.09 -11.64
N HIS A 374 -29.13 1.30 -11.38
CA HIS A 374 -28.53 2.18 -12.39
C HIS A 374 -27.02 2.38 -12.22
N LEU A 375 -26.51 2.18 -11.00
CA LEU A 375 -25.12 2.39 -10.64
C LEU A 375 -24.45 1.05 -10.31
N PRO A 376 -23.84 0.37 -11.30
CA PRO A 376 -23.26 -0.96 -11.12
C PRO A 376 -22.05 -0.96 -10.17
N ASN A 377 -21.47 0.21 -9.91
CA ASN A 377 -20.29 0.41 -9.07
C ASN A 377 -20.60 1.03 -7.69
N ILE A 378 -21.86 1.09 -7.26
CA ILE A 378 -22.15 1.24 -5.82
C ILE A 378 -21.78 -0.06 -5.12
N LEU A 379 -20.91 0.02 -4.12
CA LEU A 379 -20.42 -1.13 -3.36
C LEU A 379 -20.29 -0.75 -1.90
N GLY A 380 -21.17 -1.26 -1.05
CA GLY A 380 -21.21 -0.86 0.34
C GLY A 380 -21.93 -1.88 1.20
N GLY A 381 -22.20 -1.55 2.45
CA GLY A 381 -22.88 -2.49 3.34
C GLY A 381 -23.04 -1.95 4.75
N SER A 382 -23.11 -2.85 5.71
CA SER A 382 -23.37 -2.50 7.10
C SER A 382 -22.52 -3.31 8.06
N ALA A 383 -22.17 -2.69 9.19
CA ALA A 383 -21.51 -3.36 10.29
C ALA A 383 -22.53 -4.15 11.14
N ASP A 384 -23.06 -5.26 10.60
CA ASP A 384 -24.05 -6.16 11.25
C ASP A 384 -25.39 -5.49 11.61
N LEU A 385 -25.72 -4.37 10.96
CA LEU A 385 -26.90 -3.57 11.27
C LEU A 385 -27.85 -3.38 10.08
N GLU A 386 -27.78 -4.23 9.06
CA GLU A 386 -28.56 -4.06 7.81
C GLU A 386 -30.08 -3.85 8.02
N PRO A 387 -30.77 -4.61 8.91
CA PRO A 387 -32.19 -4.37 9.16
C PRO A 387 -32.46 -3.01 9.81
N SER A 388 -31.53 -2.56 10.68
CA SER A 388 -31.64 -1.33 11.45
C SER A 388 -31.31 -0.08 10.63
N ASN A 389 -30.31 -0.20 9.76
CA ASN A 389 -29.86 0.85 8.84
C ASN A 389 -30.73 0.89 7.56
N CYS A 390 -31.61 -0.09 7.38
CA CYS A 390 -32.48 -0.24 6.22
C CYS A 390 -31.71 -0.47 4.90
N THR A 391 -30.58 -1.18 4.95
CA THR A 391 -29.81 -1.58 3.75
C THR A 391 -30.10 -3.01 3.29
N GLY A 392 -30.96 -3.74 4.00
CA GLY A 392 -31.28 -5.13 3.66
C GLY A 392 -32.02 -5.33 2.33
N GLY A 393 -32.67 -4.31 1.78
CA GLY A 393 -33.24 -4.37 0.44
C GLY A 393 -32.16 -4.30 -0.63
N PHE A 394 -31.21 -3.37 -0.49
CA PHE A 394 -29.99 -3.31 -1.30
C PHE A 394 -29.27 -4.66 -1.32
N ALA A 395 -29.01 -5.24 -0.14
CA ALA A 395 -28.35 -6.55 -0.02
C ALA A 395 -29.04 -7.67 -0.82
N LYS A 396 -30.38 -7.70 -0.82
CA LYS A 396 -31.15 -8.68 -1.61
C LYS A 396 -31.03 -8.47 -3.12
N ILE A 397 -30.97 -7.21 -3.57
CA ILE A 397 -30.87 -6.86 -4.99
C ILE A 397 -29.49 -7.23 -5.53
N VAL A 398 -28.44 -6.92 -4.76
CA VAL A 398 -27.06 -6.96 -5.26
C VAL A 398 -26.27 -8.20 -4.84
N GLY A 399 -26.75 -8.93 -3.83
CA GLY A 399 -26.08 -10.08 -3.25
C GLY A 399 -24.83 -9.72 -2.43
N ASP A 400 -24.45 -10.63 -1.54
CA ASP A 400 -23.27 -10.46 -0.68
C ASP A 400 -21.98 -10.70 -1.45
N PHE A 401 -21.02 -9.78 -1.29
CA PHE A 401 -19.66 -9.98 -1.73
C PHE A 401 -19.03 -11.10 -0.90
N GLN A 402 -18.57 -12.14 -1.57
CA GLN A 402 -17.91 -13.30 -0.98
C GLN A 402 -16.83 -13.80 -1.94
N HIS A 403 -15.86 -14.57 -1.45
CA HIS A 403 -14.82 -15.16 -2.32
C HIS A 403 -15.42 -16.01 -3.47
N ASN A 404 -16.60 -16.61 -3.27
CA ASN A 404 -17.34 -17.36 -4.27
C ASN A 404 -18.42 -16.54 -5.00
N ASN A 405 -18.60 -15.27 -4.62
CA ASN A 405 -19.47 -14.31 -5.29
C ASN A 405 -18.81 -12.92 -5.36
N PRO A 406 -17.74 -12.76 -6.16
CA PRO A 406 -17.02 -11.49 -6.27
C PRO A 406 -17.81 -10.39 -6.99
N ALA A 407 -18.98 -10.71 -7.57
CA ALA A 407 -19.88 -9.74 -8.18
C ALA A 407 -20.90 -9.14 -7.19
N GLY A 408 -20.99 -9.70 -5.97
CA GLY A 408 -21.87 -9.16 -4.93
C GLY A 408 -21.47 -7.73 -4.55
N ARG A 409 -22.46 -6.85 -4.36
CA ARG A 409 -22.19 -5.44 -3.99
C ARG A 409 -22.50 -5.10 -2.53
N ASN A 410 -22.97 -6.09 -1.76
CA ASN A 410 -23.21 -5.93 -0.33
C ASN A 410 -22.03 -6.46 0.49
N LEU A 411 -21.39 -5.57 1.24
CA LEU A 411 -20.25 -5.87 2.09
C LEU A 411 -20.73 -6.18 3.51
N THR A 412 -20.63 -7.46 3.90
CA THR A 412 -20.98 -7.94 5.24
C THR A 412 -19.82 -7.74 6.22
N PHE A 413 -19.65 -6.52 6.71
CA PHE A 413 -18.50 -6.14 7.56
C PHE A 413 -18.47 -6.83 8.94
N GLY A 414 -19.61 -7.34 9.41
CA GLY A 414 -19.77 -7.76 10.82
C GLY A 414 -19.63 -6.57 11.78
N VAL A 415 -19.49 -6.82 13.08
CA VAL A 415 -19.37 -5.75 14.11
C VAL A 415 -17.97 -5.13 14.09
N ARG A 416 -17.70 -4.34 13.04
CA ARG A 416 -16.38 -3.80 12.69
C ARG A 416 -16.48 -2.41 12.06
N GLU A 417 -17.03 -1.46 12.80
CA GLU A 417 -17.34 -0.11 12.30
C GLU A 417 -16.08 0.66 11.85
N PHE A 418 -15.01 0.59 12.65
CA PHE A 418 -13.78 1.29 12.30
C PHE A 418 -13.04 0.61 11.12
N PRO A 419 -12.85 -0.74 11.10
CA PRO A 419 -12.37 -1.43 9.91
C PRO A 419 -13.18 -1.11 8.66
N MET A 420 -14.52 -1.16 8.75
CA MET A 420 -15.44 -0.77 7.66
C MET A 420 -15.08 0.62 7.12
N SER A 421 -14.96 1.61 7.99
CA SER A 421 -14.64 2.99 7.59
C SER A 421 -13.31 3.08 6.84
N THR A 422 -12.26 2.41 7.32
CA THR A 422 -10.95 2.41 6.65
C THR A 422 -10.94 1.63 5.34
N ILE A 423 -11.70 0.55 5.24
CA ILE A 423 -11.87 -0.24 4.01
C ILE A 423 -12.59 0.61 2.96
N LEU A 424 -13.66 1.34 3.33
CA LEU A 424 -14.36 2.24 2.42
C LEU A 424 -13.44 3.37 1.90
N ASN A 425 -12.55 3.91 2.75
CA ASN A 425 -11.51 4.84 2.27
C ASN A 425 -10.59 4.19 1.24
N GLY A 426 -10.14 2.94 1.48
CA GLY A 426 -9.34 2.19 0.52
C GLY A 426 -10.03 1.94 -0.82
N ILE A 427 -11.32 1.62 -0.78
CA ILE A 427 -12.17 1.46 -1.97
C ILE A 427 -12.28 2.79 -2.74
N ALA A 428 -12.50 3.91 -2.05
CA ALA A 428 -12.53 5.23 -2.67
C ALA A 428 -11.18 5.59 -3.32
N LEU A 429 -10.07 5.35 -2.61
CA LEU A 429 -8.71 5.64 -3.08
C LEU A 429 -8.29 4.80 -4.29
N HIS A 430 -8.79 3.57 -4.40
CA HIS A 430 -8.54 2.72 -5.56
C HIS A 430 -9.08 3.35 -6.86
N GLY A 431 -10.23 4.02 -6.78
CA GLY A 431 -10.97 4.58 -7.91
C GLY A 431 -11.90 3.56 -8.57
N GLY A 432 -12.91 4.08 -9.28
CA GLY A 432 -13.90 3.28 -10.03
C GLY A 432 -15.16 2.90 -9.25
N ILE A 433 -15.14 2.98 -7.92
CA ILE A 433 -16.24 2.53 -7.05
C ILE A 433 -16.82 3.70 -6.26
N ILE A 434 -18.12 3.65 -6.00
CA ILE A 434 -18.84 4.56 -5.10
C ILE A 434 -19.14 3.78 -3.81
N PRO A 435 -18.27 3.86 -2.78
CA PRO A 435 -18.41 3.12 -1.52
C PRO A 435 -19.56 3.59 -0.63
#